data_AF-A0A8J6NZW2-F1
#
_entry.id   AF-A0A8J6NZW2-F1
#
_cell.length_a   1.000
_cell.length_b   1.000
_cell.length_c   1.000
_cell.angle_alpha   90.00
_cell.angle_beta   90.00
_cell.angle_gamma   90.00
#
_symmetry.space_group_name_H-M   'P 1'
#
loop_
_entity.id
_entity.type
_entity.pdbx_description
1 polymer ?
#
loop_
_entity_poly.entity_id
_entity_poly.type
_entity_poly.pdbx_seq_one_letter_code
_entity_poly.pdbx_strand_id
1 'polypeptide(L)'
;MSFAEKIIALLNEKNIAQSKMLSDLNLGKNQLAYWKKNGNIPKWDTVENIAKYLGVSADYLLRNEQKKSTPTDSADAEADRLFEQVKQLPLEKQQQAFDYLRFLLGQQDNH
;
A
#
# COMPACT_ATOMS: atom_id res chain seq x y z
N MET A 1 2.61 -8.40 -12.89
CA MET A 1 1.19 -8.01 -13.05
C MET A 1 1.13 -6.67 -13.77
N SER A 2 0.15 -6.48 -14.65
CA SER A 2 -0.17 -5.20 -15.28
C SER A 2 -0.90 -4.26 -14.32
N PHE A 3 -0.90 -2.95 -14.63
CA PHE A 3 -1.61 -1.91 -13.87
C PHE A 3 -3.07 -2.30 -13.55
N ALA A 4 -3.82 -2.77 -14.55
CA ALA A 4 -5.20 -3.17 -14.37
C ALA A 4 -5.38 -4.41 -13.48
N GLU A 5 -4.45 -5.37 -13.54
CA GLU A 5 -4.50 -6.56 -12.69
C GLU A 5 -4.30 -6.23 -11.21
N LYS A 6 -3.42 -5.27 -10.91
CA LYS A 6 -3.23 -4.80 -9.53
C LYS A 6 -4.47 -4.14 -8.95
N ILE A 7 -5.14 -3.31 -9.75
CA ILE A 7 -6.41 -2.70 -9.34
C ILE A 7 -7.42 -3.80 -9.02
N ILE A 8 -7.55 -4.81 -9.88
CA ILE A 8 -8.48 -5.93 -9.66
C ILE A 8 -8.12 -6.70 -8.37
N ALA A 9 -6.83 -6.94 -8.12
CA ALA A 9 -6.38 -7.60 -6.90
C ALA A 9 -6.75 -6.80 -5.64
N LEU A 10 -6.46 -5.49 -5.62
CA LEU A 10 -6.78 -4.61 -4.50
C LEU A 10 -8.29 -4.47 -4.27
N LEU A 11 -9.08 -4.44 -5.35
CA LEU A 11 -10.54 -4.42 -5.26
C LEU A 11 -11.09 -5.71 -4.65
N ASN A 12 -10.55 -6.87 -5.03
CA ASN A 12 -10.94 -8.15 -4.44
C ASN A 12 -10.59 -8.21 -2.96
N GLU A 13 -9.40 -7.74 -2.58
CA GLU A 13 -8.97 -7.68 -1.18
C GLU A 13 -9.91 -6.81 -0.33
N LYS A 14 -10.35 -5.67 -0.88
CA LYS A 14 -11.28 -4.73 -0.22
C LYS A 14 -12.76 -5.09 -0.39
N ASN A 15 -13.08 -6.21 -1.06
CA ASN A 15 -14.44 -6.62 -1.39
C ASN A 15 -15.25 -5.55 -2.17
N ILE A 16 -14.58 -4.77 -3.02
CA ILE A 16 -15.19 -3.71 -3.82
C ILE A 16 -15.41 -4.23 -5.25
N ALA A 17 -16.62 -4.05 -5.77
CA ALA A 17 -16.91 -4.37 -7.16
C ALA A 17 -16.20 -3.41 -8.12
N GLN A 18 -15.60 -3.94 -9.20
CA GLN A 18 -14.96 -3.14 -10.26
C GLN A 18 -15.92 -2.08 -10.84
N SER A 19 -17.18 -2.45 -11.04
CA SER A 19 -18.24 -1.54 -11.51
C SER A 19 -18.47 -0.37 -10.55
N LYS A 20 -18.35 -0.59 -9.24
CA LYS A 20 -18.53 0.44 -8.21
C LYS A 20 -17.41 1.46 -8.31
N MET A 21 -16.15 1.01 -8.32
CA MET A 21 -15.00 1.89 -8.50
C MET A 21 -15.06 2.68 -9.82
N LEU A 22 -15.41 2.02 -10.93
CA LEU A 22 -15.53 2.69 -12.22
C LEU A 22 -16.64 3.76 -12.21
N SER A 23 -17.76 3.49 -11.54
CA SER A 23 -18.84 4.47 -11.39
C SER A 23 -18.43 5.64 -10.51
N ASP A 24 -17.75 5.36 -9.40
CA ASP A 24 -17.30 6.36 -8.42
C ASP A 24 -16.26 7.31 -9.01
N LEU A 25 -15.34 6.78 -9.83
CA LEU A 25 -14.30 7.53 -10.51
C LEU A 25 -14.75 8.10 -11.87
N ASN A 26 -16.04 7.97 -12.20
CA ASN A 26 -16.64 8.42 -13.46
C ASN A 26 -15.88 7.90 -14.71
N LEU A 27 -15.42 6.66 -14.63
CA LEU A 27 -14.67 5.93 -15.66
C LEU A 27 -15.60 5.03 -16.48
N GLY A 28 -15.28 4.86 -17.76
CA GLY A 28 -16.01 3.94 -18.63
C GLY A 28 -15.91 2.49 -18.14
N LYS A 29 -17.02 1.74 -18.21
CA LYS A 29 -17.12 0.33 -17.80
C LYS A 29 -16.05 -0.59 -18.41
N ASN A 30 -15.55 -0.22 -19.60
CA ASN A 30 -14.55 -1.00 -20.34
C ASN A 30 -13.12 -0.48 -20.17
N GLN A 31 -12.89 0.60 -19.40
CA GLN A 31 -11.57 1.20 -19.26
C GLN A 31 -10.56 0.25 -18.60
N LEU A 32 -10.99 -0.45 -17.54
CA LEU A 32 -10.12 -1.39 -16.84
C LEU A 32 -9.73 -2.58 -17.73
N ALA A 33 -10.67 -3.10 -18.52
CA ALA A 33 -10.41 -4.16 -19.50
C ALA A 33 -9.51 -3.66 -20.65
N TYR A 34 -9.67 -2.40 -21.07
CA TYR A 34 -8.83 -1.77 -22.08
C TYR A 34 -7.37 -1.62 -21.60
N TRP A 35 -7.17 -1.13 -20.37
CA TRP A 35 -5.83 -1.04 -19.76
C TRP A 35 -5.18 -2.42 -19.58
N LYS A 36 -5.97 -3.43 -19.23
CA LYS A 36 -5.49 -4.81 -19.14
C LYS A 36 -5.06 -5.37 -20.50
N LYS A 37 -5.86 -5.16 -21.55
CA LYS A 37 -5.64 -5.72 -22.89
C LYS A 37 -4.53 -5.02 -23.66
N ASN A 38 -4.50 -3.69 -23.60
CA ASN A 38 -3.57 -2.88 -24.37
C ASN A 38 -2.31 -2.49 -23.59
N GLY A 39 -2.23 -2.84 -22.30
CA GLY A 39 -1.16 -2.37 -21.42
C GLY A 39 -1.12 -0.85 -21.24
N ASN A 40 -2.21 -0.16 -21.60
CA ASN A 40 -2.24 1.30 -21.60
C ASN A 40 -2.47 1.81 -20.16
N ILE A 41 -1.64 2.76 -19.75
CA ILE A 41 -1.76 3.43 -18.45
C ILE A 41 -2.54 4.74 -18.68
N PRO A 42 -3.58 5.02 -17.87
CA PRO A 42 -4.32 6.28 -18.01
C PRO A 42 -3.49 7.49 -17.60
N LYS A 43 -4.04 8.69 -17.77
CA LYS A 43 -3.40 9.94 -17.32
C LYS A 43 -3.12 9.90 -15.82
N TRP A 44 -2.08 10.63 -15.41
CA TRP A 44 -1.67 10.75 -14.01
C TRP A 44 -2.84 11.06 -13.06
N ASP A 45 -3.72 12.00 -13.43
CA ASP A 45 -4.90 12.35 -12.62
C ASP A 45 -5.80 11.14 -12.33
N THR A 46 -5.98 10.27 -13.32
CA THR A 46 -6.77 9.04 -13.14
C THR A 46 -6.05 8.05 -12.25
N VAL A 47 -4.74 7.87 -12.44
CA VAL A 47 -3.93 6.98 -11.59
C VAL A 47 -3.98 7.45 -10.14
N GLU A 48 -3.85 8.75 -9.90
CA GLU A 48 -3.89 9.32 -8.56
C GLU A 48 -5.26 9.15 -7.90
N ASN A 49 -6.35 9.38 -8.63
CA ASN A 49 -7.70 9.17 -8.12
C ASN A 49 -7.96 7.70 -7.76
N ILE A 50 -7.47 6.77 -8.59
CA ILE A 50 -7.54 5.33 -8.31
C ILE A 50 -6.73 4.98 -7.05
N ALA A 51 -5.51 5.52 -6.94
CA ALA A 51 -4.63 5.31 -5.80
C ALA A 51 -5.28 5.80 -4.50
N LYS A 52 -5.83 7.02 -4.50
CA LYS A 52 -6.61 7.61 -3.40
C LYS A 52 -7.82 6.75 -3.03
N TYR A 53 -8.58 6.30 -4.02
CA TYR A 53 -9.76 5.45 -3.79
C TYR A 53 -9.41 4.11 -3.14
N LEU A 54 -8.29 3.51 -3.55
CA LEU A 54 -7.82 2.24 -3.00
C LEU A 54 -7.01 2.43 -1.70
N GLY A 55 -6.62 3.65 -1.36
CA GLY A 55 -5.77 3.95 -0.19
C GLY A 55 -4.34 3.44 -0.36
N VAL A 56 -3.81 3.48 -1.59
CA VAL A 56 -2.43 3.10 -1.93
C VAL A 56 -1.71 4.25 -2.63
N SER A 57 -0.39 4.17 -2.82
CA SER A 57 0.35 5.17 -3.59
C SER A 57 0.19 4.95 -5.11
N ALA A 58 0.21 6.03 -5.89
CA ALA A 58 0.18 5.93 -7.36
C ALA A 58 1.41 5.17 -7.91
N ASP A 59 2.57 5.31 -7.25
CA ASP A 59 3.79 4.54 -7.54
C ASP A 59 3.56 3.04 -7.39
N TYR A 60 2.87 2.60 -6.33
CA TYR A 60 2.56 1.19 -6.10
C TYR A 60 1.75 0.58 -7.25
N LEU A 61 0.80 1.33 -7.83
CA LEU A 61 0.02 0.87 -8.97
C LEU A 61 0.87 0.76 -10.24
N LEU A 62 1.78 1.70 -10.47
CA LEU A 62 2.60 1.78 -11.69
C LEU A 62 3.83 0.85 -11.68
N ARG A 63 4.36 0.51 -10.50
CA ARG A 63 5.62 -0.24 -10.37
C ARG A 63 5.48 -1.70 -10.81
N ASN A 64 5.89 -2.08 -12.01
CA ASN A 64 5.84 -3.48 -12.46
C ASN A 64 6.56 -4.40 -11.44
N GLU A 65 5.82 -5.38 -10.89
CA GLU A 65 6.29 -6.30 -9.84
C GLU A 65 7.35 -7.28 -10.37
N GLN A 66 8.58 -6.79 -10.53
CA GLN A 66 9.77 -7.58 -10.24
C GLN A 66 10.37 -7.07 -8.94
N LYS A 67 9.65 -7.28 -7.83
CA LYS A 67 10.17 -7.54 -6.49
C LYS A 67 9.02 -7.41 -5.50
N LYS A 68 8.62 -8.55 -4.93
CA LYS A 68 8.20 -8.61 -3.53
C LYS A 68 9.36 -8.09 -2.71
N SER A 69 9.35 -6.81 -2.42
CA SER A 69 10.10 -6.12 -1.37
C SER A 69 9.68 -4.67 -1.53
N THR A 70 9.01 -4.11 -0.53
CA THR A 70 9.18 -2.68 -0.26
C THR A 70 10.65 -2.48 0.11
N PRO A 71 11.37 -1.67 -0.69
CA PRO A 71 12.27 -0.69 -0.08
C PRO A 71 12.10 0.63 -0.88
N THR A 72 12.15 1.84 -0.33
CA THR A 72 12.96 2.37 0.77
C THR A 72 12.42 3.77 1.11
N ASP A 73 12.00 4.00 2.35
CA ASP A 73 12.75 4.95 3.18
C ASP A 73 13.51 4.07 4.18
N SER A 74 14.80 4.34 4.39
CA SER A 74 15.70 3.42 5.11
C SER A 74 15.27 3.16 6.56
N ALA A 75 14.39 3.99 7.12
CA ALA A 75 13.81 3.82 8.45
C ALA A 75 12.71 2.74 8.51
N ASP A 76 11.90 2.58 7.44
CA ASP A 76 10.74 1.69 7.47
C ASP A 76 11.14 0.21 7.40
N ALA A 77 12.23 -0.12 6.71
CA ALA A 77 12.73 -1.49 6.64
C ALA A 77 13.27 -2.00 7.99
N GLU A 78 13.78 -1.10 8.83
CA GLU A 78 14.19 -1.43 10.19
C GLU A 78 12.98 -1.57 11.12
N ALA A 79 11.98 -0.69 10.98
CA ALA A 79 10.71 -0.79 11.70
C ALA A 79 9.95 -2.09 11.39
N ASP A 80 9.88 -2.50 10.11
CA ASP A 80 9.24 -3.74 9.69
C ASP A 80 9.93 -4.97 10.32
N ARG A 81 11.27 -4.97 10.35
CA ARG A 81 12.05 -6.04 10.97
C ARG A 81 11.86 -6.07 12.49
N LEU A 82 11.82 -4.91 13.13
CA LEU A 82 11.57 -4.79 14.56
C LEU A 82 10.18 -5.30 14.92
N PHE A 83 9.16 -4.95 14.13
CA PHE A 83 7.78 -5.38 14.34
C PHE A 83 7.65 -6.91 14.29
N GLU A 84 8.24 -7.54 13.29
CA GLU A 84 8.25 -9.00 13.17
C GLU A 84 8.98 -9.68 14.34
N GLN A 85 10.07 -9.09 14.84
CA GLN A 85 10.76 -9.61 16.02
C GLN A 85 9.91 -9.49 17.28
N VAL A 86 9.33 -8.30 17.55
CA VAL A 86 8.46 -8.06 18.72
C VAL A 86 7.31 -9.06 18.77
N LYS A 87 6.70 -9.37 17.64
CA LYS A 87 5.59 -10.35 17.55
C LYS A 87 5.99 -11.77 17.96
N GLN A 88 7.26 -12.16 17.80
CA GLN A 88 7.78 -13.48 18.19
C GLN A 88 8.19 -13.57 19.66
N LEU A 89 8.27 -12.45 20.37
CA LEU A 89 8.63 -12.42 21.79
C LEU A 89 7.42 -12.77 22.68
N PRO A 90 7.64 -13.37 23.87
CA PRO A 90 6.59 -13.57 24.87
C PRO A 90 6.04 -12.23 25.37
N LEU A 91 4.78 -12.22 25.81
CA LEU A 91 4.01 -11.02 26.14
C LEU A 91 4.72 -10.07 27.12
N GLU A 92 5.43 -10.62 28.11
CA GLU A 92 6.22 -9.85 29.09
C GLU A 92 7.33 -9.04 28.43
N LYS A 93 8.01 -9.60 27.42
CA LYS A 93 9.09 -8.92 26.70
C LYS A 93 8.55 -7.95 25.64
N GLN A 94 7.36 -8.21 25.10
CA GLN A 94 6.68 -7.27 24.21
C GLN A 94 6.35 -5.96 24.93
N GLN A 95 5.84 -6.05 26.16
CA GLN A 95 5.56 -4.87 26.98
C GLN A 95 6.84 -4.07 27.27
N GLN A 96 7.92 -4.75 27.66
CA GLN A 96 9.23 -4.11 27.89
C GLN A 96 9.77 -3.38 26.64
N ALA A 97 9.64 -3.99 25.45
CA ALA A 97 10.03 -3.36 24.20
C ALA A 97 9.19 -2.09 23.92
N PHE A 98 7.89 -2.14 24.19
CA PHE A 98 6.99 -1.01 24.00
C PHE A 98 7.30 0.14 24.95
N ASP A 99 7.55 -0.14 26.23
CA ASP A 99 7.93 0.87 27.23
C ASP A 99 9.25 1.57 26.87
N TYR A 100 10.22 0.82 26.36
CA TYR A 100 11.49 1.40 25.92
C TYR A 100 11.33 2.31 24.69
N LEU A 101 10.53 1.90 23.71
CA LEU A 101 10.22 2.75 22.54
C LEU A 101 9.47 4.03 22.96
N ARG A 102 8.52 3.91 23.88
CA ARG A 102 7.79 5.06 24.44
C ARG A 102 8.73 6.03 25.16
N PHE A 103 9.69 5.50 25.90
CA PHE A 103 10.71 6.32 26.57
C PHE A 103 11.60 7.08 25.56
N LEU A 104 12.02 6.43 24.47
CA LEU A 104 12.84 7.06 23.43
C LEU A 104 12.09 8.17 22.67
N LEU A 105 10.81 7.96 22.35
CA LEU A 105 9.98 8.98 21.70
C LEU A 105 9.77 10.19 22.62
N GLY A 106 9.62 9.97 23.92
CA GLY A 106 9.52 11.05 24.90
C GLY A 106 10.81 11.89 25.05
N GLN A 107 11.97 11.38 24.64
CA GLN A 107 13.22 12.15 24.66
C GLN A 107 13.38 13.09 23.45
N GLN A 108 12.68 12.85 22.33
CA GLN A 108 12.77 13.71 21.14
C GLN A 108 12.00 15.03 21.29
N ASP A 109 10.98 15.10 22.16
CA ASP A 109 10.15 16.30 22.39
C ASP A 109 10.83 17.37 23.27
N ASN A 110 12.01 17.08 23.84
CA ASN A 110 12.67 17.93 24.83
C ASN A 110 13.89 18.70 24.28
N HIS A 111 13.90 19.00 22.97
CA HIS A 111 14.99 19.74 22.32
C HIS A 111 14.51 20.84 21.36
#